data_AF-A0A067SRI0-F1
#
_entry.id   AF-A0A067SRI0-F1
#
_cell.length_a   1.000
_cell.length_b   1.000
_cell.length_c   1.000
_cell.angle_alpha   90.00
_cell.angle_beta   90.00
_cell.angle_gamma   90.00
#
_symmetry.space_group_name_H-M   'P 1'
#
loop_
_entity.id
_entity.type
_entity.pdbx_description
1 polymer ?
#
loop_
_entity_poly.entity_id
_entity_poly.type
_entity_poly.pdbx_seq_one_letter_code
_entity_poly.pdbx_strand_id
1 'polypeptide(L)'
;MSRHTTQKLTVFVSLLSLFAVLPVLSQEHNVTVLDTDPSITYAGTGTGPATLCKFDAAGNVFGGQPGCYFIPSNCTSSAAMSQNLDHNAAASFKFKGSAIYINSALFDISPMYTVTLDGQATDVDGVRPSRTFICAPLFSKTGLDPAVEHTIQLSVKGPSPNRNTTTDPNGSDLGFSLIDFM
;
A
#
# COMPACT_ATOMS: atom_id res chain seq x y z
N MET A 1 -89.20 -23.27 -15.37
CA MET A 1 -87.76 -23.37 -15.65
C MET A 1 -87.07 -22.15 -15.07
N SER A 2 -86.42 -22.27 -13.91
CA SER A 2 -85.47 -21.26 -13.43
C SER A 2 -84.48 -21.96 -12.51
N ARG A 3 -83.23 -22.10 -12.97
CA ARG A 3 -82.13 -22.73 -12.24
C ARG A 3 -81.33 -21.61 -11.58
N HIS A 4 -81.28 -21.61 -10.25
CA HIS A 4 -80.31 -20.82 -9.50
C HIS A 4 -79.01 -21.62 -9.35
N THR A 5 -77.94 -21.12 -9.96
CA THR A 5 -76.58 -21.67 -9.87
C THR A 5 -75.80 -20.88 -8.84
N THR A 6 -75.39 -21.53 -7.75
CA THR A 6 -74.58 -20.94 -6.67
C THR A 6 -73.10 -20.99 -7.06
N GLN A 7 -72.48 -19.82 -7.24
CA GLN A 7 -71.07 -19.68 -7.59
C GLN A 7 -70.22 -19.64 -6.31
N LYS A 8 -69.36 -20.64 -6.10
CA LYS A 8 -68.40 -20.67 -4.98
C LYS A 8 -67.15 -19.86 -5.37
N LEU A 9 -66.82 -18.87 -4.54
CA LEU A 9 -65.63 -18.03 -4.66
C LEU A 9 -64.46 -18.74 -3.97
N THR A 10 -63.47 -19.20 -4.74
CA THR A 10 -62.24 -19.81 -4.21
C THR A 10 -61.18 -18.72 -4.06
N VAL A 11 -60.82 -18.40 -2.81
CA VAL A 11 -59.76 -17.43 -2.47
C VAL A 11 -58.42 -18.14 -2.59
N PHE A 12 -57.61 -17.77 -3.59
CA PHE A 12 -56.20 -18.18 -3.69
C PHE A 12 -55.36 -17.27 -2.78
N VAL A 13 -54.93 -17.80 -1.63
CA VAL A 13 -53.90 -17.17 -0.79
C VAL A 13 -52.54 -17.60 -1.35
N SER A 14 -51.93 -16.74 -2.17
CA SER A 14 -50.57 -16.96 -2.66
C SER A 14 -49.59 -16.63 -1.54
N LEU A 15 -48.91 -17.65 -1.00
CA LEU A 15 -47.80 -17.51 -0.05
C LEU A 15 -46.68 -16.71 -0.73
N LEU A 16 -46.56 -15.43 -0.38
CA LEU A 16 -45.39 -14.62 -0.70
C LEU A 16 -44.26 -15.05 0.24
N SER A 17 -43.39 -15.94 -0.26
CA SER A 17 -42.18 -16.39 0.43
C SER A 17 -41.23 -15.21 0.59
N LEU A 18 -41.28 -14.58 1.77
CA LEU A 18 -40.39 -13.51 2.19
C LEU A 18 -38.99 -14.13 2.46
N PHE A 19 -38.18 -14.30 1.41
CA PHE A 19 -36.75 -14.56 1.56
C PHE A 19 -36.12 -13.30 2.15
N ALA A 20 -35.95 -13.29 3.47
CA ALA A 20 -35.11 -12.33 4.16
C ALA A 20 -33.66 -12.56 3.69
N VAL A 21 -33.23 -11.76 2.71
CA VAL A 21 -31.83 -11.63 2.34
C VAL A 21 -31.14 -10.97 3.52
N LEU A 22 -30.57 -11.77 4.42
CA LEU A 22 -29.65 -11.28 5.44
C LEU A 22 -28.42 -10.74 4.71
N PRO A 23 -28.12 -9.42 4.75
CA PRO A 23 -26.84 -8.96 4.28
C PRO A 23 -25.79 -9.54 5.24
N VAL A 24 -24.95 -10.43 4.73
CA VAL A 24 -23.70 -10.80 5.40
C VAL A 24 -22.86 -9.54 5.41
N LEU A 25 -22.88 -8.81 6.54
CA LEU A 25 -21.96 -7.72 6.79
C LEU A 25 -20.57 -8.34 6.89
N SER A 26 -19.83 -8.33 5.78
CA SER A 26 -18.39 -8.61 5.82
C SER A 26 -17.76 -7.49 6.64
N GLN A 27 -17.23 -7.82 7.81
CA GLN A 27 -16.46 -6.89 8.62
C GLN A 27 -15.20 -6.52 7.84
N GLU A 28 -15.04 -5.24 7.49
CA GLU A 28 -13.79 -4.76 6.93
C GLU A 28 -12.69 -4.91 7.99
N HIS A 29 -11.68 -5.72 7.68
CA HIS A 29 -10.53 -5.97 8.54
C HIS A 29 -9.27 -5.56 7.79
N ASN A 30 -8.67 -4.44 8.19
CA ASN A 30 -7.41 -3.95 7.63
C ASN A 30 -6.25 -4.66 8.32
N VAL A 31 -5.30 -5.18 7.54
CA VAL A 31 -4.11 -5.86 8.04
C VAL A 31 -2.90 -5.05 7.61
N THR A 32 -2.19 -4.46 8.57
CA THR A 32 -0.90 -3.80 8.29
C THR A 32 0.23 -4.82 8.38
N VAL A 33 1.02 -4.92 7.32
CA VAL A 33 2.24 -5.71 7.21
C VAL A 33 3.42 -4.76 7.18
N LEU A 34 4.13 -4.68 8.30
CA LEU A 34 5.27 -3.78 8.47
C LEU A 34 6.44 -4.20 7.57
N ASP A 35 7.32 -3.27 7.23
CA ASP A 35 8.57 -3.50 6.49
C ASP A 35 9.49 -4.59 7.09
N THR A 36 9.33 -4.91 8.37
CA THR A 36 10.12 -5.95 9.04
C THR A 36 9.49 -7.35 8.96
N ASP A 37 8.30 -7.47 8.36
CA ASP A 37 7.59 -8.74 8.26
C ASP A 37 8.31 -9.72 7.33
N PRO A 38 8.53 -10.98 7.74
CA PRO A 38 9.25 -11.97 6.95
C PRO A 38 8.54 -12.41 5.66
N SER A 39 7.25 -12.07 5.49
CA SER A 39 6.52 -12.28 4.24
C SER A 39 6.93 -11.32 3.12
N ILE A 40 7.62 -10.22 3.44
CA ILE A 40 8.15 -9.29 2.45
C ILE A 40 9.50 -9.80 1.95
N THR A 41 9.63 -9.94 0.63
CA THR A 41 10.89 -10.29 -0.03
C THR A 41 11.53 -9.04 -0.61
N TYR A 42 12.78 -8.77 -0.23
CA TYR A 42 13.57 -7.65 -0.75
C TYR A 42 14.54 -8.10 -1.85
N ALA A 43 14.80 -7.22 -2.81
CA ALA A 43 15.79 -7.40 -3.86
C ALA A 43 16.68 -6.15 -4.02
N GLY A 44 17.85 -6.32 -4.61
CA GLY A 44 18.85 -5.26 -4.80
C GLY A 44 19.82 -5.13 -3.62
N THR A 45 21.02 -4.67 -3.93
CA THR A 45 22.12 -4.55 -2.98
C THR A 45 21.81 -3.49 -1.94
N GLY A 46 21.82 -3.88 -0.66
CA GLY A 46 21.57 -2.97 0.46
C GLY A 46 20.09 -2.61 0.65
N THR A 47 19.16 -3.36 0.05
CA THR A 47 17.72 -3.18 0.24
C THR A 47 17.21 -4.05 1.38
N GLY A 48 16.46 -3.45 2.30
CA GLY A 48 15.78 -4.17 3.38
C GLY A 48 15.50 -3.28 4.59
N PRO A 49 15.08 -3.87 5.72
CA PRO A 49 14.83 -3.12 6.95
C PRO A 49 16.03 -2.27 7.36
N ALA A 50 15.79 -0.99 7.62
CA ALA A 50 16.82 -0.02 7.98
C ALA A 50 16.59 0.54 9.39
N THR A 51 17.67 0.96 10.04
CA THR A 51 17.58 1.65 11.33
C THR A 51 17.28 3.13 11.10
N LEU A 52 16.23 3.63 11.74
CA LEU A 52 15.90 5.06 11.74
C LEU A 52 16.81 5.82 12.70
N CYS A 53 17.26 7.01 12.32
CA CYS A 53 18.01 7.87 13.24
C CYS A 53 17.11 8.26 14.42
N LYS A 54 17.55 8.00 15.65
CA LYS A 54 16.82 8.41 16.86
C LYS A 54 17.33 9.77 17.32
N PHE A 55 16.41 10.62 17.81
CA PHE A 55 16.75 11.89 18.43
C PHE A 55 16.45 11.83 19.93
N ASP A 56 17.32 12.41 20.75
CA ASP A 56 17.02 12.66 22.16
C ASP A 56 16.08 13.87 22.32
N ALA A 57 15.62 14.11 23.56
CA ALA A 57 14.73 15.24 23.87
C ALA A 57 15.35 16.62 23.62
N ALA A 58 16.67 16.70 23.43
CA ALA A 58 17.40 17.92 23.10
C ALA A 58 17.65 18.07 21.58
N GLY A 59 17.15 17.14 20.77
CA GLY A 59 17.31 17.15 19.31
C GLY A 59 18.66 16.62 18.81
N ASN A 60 19.47 15.99 19.66
CA ASN A 60 20.71 15.36 19.24
C ASN A 60 20.45 13.96 18.70
N VAL A 61 21.20 13.56 17.67
CA VAL A 61 21.16 12.19 17.15
C VAL A 61 21.77 11.23 18.17
N PHE A 62 20.97 10.31 18.70
CA PHE A 62 21.41 9.29 19.63
C PHE A 62 21.47 7.93 18.91
N GLY A 63 22.63 7.29 18.93
CA GLY A 63 22.84 5.98 18.26
C GLY A 63 22.98 6.06 16.74
N GLY A 64 23.40 7.21 16.20
CA GLY A 64 23.61 7.43 14.76
C GLY A 64 24.73 6.56 14.19
N GLN A 65 24.38 5.39 13.66
CA GLN A 65 25.26 4.65 12.78
C GLN A 65 25.28 5.32 11.39
N PRO A 66 26.42 5.32 10.69
CA PRO A 66 26.45 5.67 9.27
C PRO A 66 25.36 4.91 8.51
N GLY A 67 24.53 5.62 7.75
CA GLY A 67 23.43 5.02 6.98
C GLY A 67 22.08 4.96 7.69
N CYS A 68 21.89 5.64 8.83
CA CYS A 68 20.54 5.82 9.38
C CYS A 68 19.75 6.88 8.58
N TYR A 69 18.42 6.74 8.54
CA TYR A 69 17.53 7.65 7.81
C TYR A 69 16.75 8.57 8.75
N PHE A 70 16.69 9.86 8.42
CA PHE A 70 16.01 10.90 9.19
C PHE A 70 14.49 10.93 8.93
N ILE A 71 13.82 9.82 9.21
CA ILE A 71 12.36 9.74 9.13
C ILE A 71 11.76 10.25 10.45
N PRO A 72 10.78 11.18 10.43
CA PRO A 72 10.18 11.68 11.66
C PRO A 72 9.61 10.54 12.53
N SER A 73 9.78 10.60 13.85
CA SER A 73 9.36 9.52 14.75
C SER A 73 7.84 9.37 14.86
N ASN A 74 7.08 10.41 14.56
CA ASN A 74 5.61 10.38 14.48
C ASN A 74 5.08 9.75 13.19
N CYS A 75 5.98 9.29 12.33
CA CYS A 75 5.70 8.92 10.95
C CYS A 75 5.67 7.40 10.83
N THR A 76 6.70 6.73 11.33
CA THR A 76 6.76 5.27 11.47
C THR A 76 7.81 4.88 12.51
N SER A 77 7.68 3.70 13.11
CA SER A 77 8.70 3.09 13.96
C SER A 77 9.80 2.35 13.19
N SER A 78 9.56 2.01 11.92
CA SER A 78 10.48 1.26 11.05
C SER A 78 10.26 1.59 9.57
N ALA A 79 11.29 1.38 8.75
CA ALA A 79 11.19 1.46 7.31
C ALA A 79 12.28 0.60 6.66
N ALA A 80 11.98 0.02 5.52
CA ALA A 80 12.97 -0.57 4.64
C ALA A 80 13.48 0.46 3.65
N MET A 81 14.80 0.48 3.44
CA MET A 81 15.47 1.49 2.63
C MET A 81 16.50 0.83 1.69
N SER A 82 16.85 1.52 0.60
CA SER A 82 17.98 1.18 -0.25
C SER A 82 18.48 2.44 -0.96
N GLN A 83 19.78 2.52 -1.24
CA GLN A 83 20.32 3.54 -2.15
C GLN A 83 20.21 3.12 -3.63
N ASN A 84 19.70 1.91 -3.91
CA ASN A 84 19.52 1.37 -5.25
C ASN A 84 20.82 1.37 -6.08
N LEU A 85 21.95 1.01 -5.44
CA LEU A 85 23.30 1.10 -6.02
C LEU A 85 23.49 0.20 -7.25
N ASP A 86 22.74 -0.90 -7.33
CA ASP A 86 22.76 -1.85 -8.45
C ASP A 86 21.51 -1.74 -9.34
N HIS A 87 20.69 -0.71 -9.14
CA HIS A 87 19.44 -0.47 -9.86
C HIS A 87 18.39 -1.59 -9.76
N ASN A 88 18.48 -2.45 -8.74
CA ASN A 88 17.56 -3.58 -8.54
C ASN A 88 16.75 -3.50 -7.23
N ALA A 89 16.70 -2.35 -6.57
CA ALA A 89 15.97 -2.18 -5.31
C ALA A 89 14.46 -2.42 -5.50
N ALA A 90 13.94 -3.44 -4.80
CA ALA A 90 12.52 -3.78 -4.81
C ALA A 90 12.06 -4.45 -3.51
N ALA A 91 10.75 -4.40 -3.26
CA ALA A 91 10.06 -5.19 -2.24
C ALA A 91 8.82 -5.86 -2.83
N SER A 92 8.62 -7.13 -2.52
CA SER A 92 7.50 -7.94 -3.01
C SER A 92 6.74 -8.57 -1.85
N PHE A 93 5.42 -8.61 -1.97
CA PHE A 93 4.52 -9.17 -0.97
C PHE A 93 3.34 -9.87 -1.64
N LYS A 94 2.77 -10.87 -0.95
CA LYS A 94 1.62 -11.64 -1.41
C LYS A 94 0.51 -11.57 -0.38
N PHE A 95 -0.72 -11.34 -0.82
CA PHE A 95 -1.86 -11.16 0.08
C PHE A 95 -3.15 -11.70 -0.51
N LYS A 96 -4.14 -11.94 0.36
CA LYS A 96 -5.55 -12.11 -0.03
C LYS A 96 -6.34 -10.98 0.58
N GLY A 97 -6.96 -10.16 -0.25
CA GLY A 97 -7.67 -8.97 0.21
C GLY A 97 -8.29 -8.22 -0.96
N SER A 98 -9.31 -7.42 -0.66
CA SER A 98 -10.02 -6.61 -1.66
C SER A 98 -9.35 -5.27 -1.94
N ALA A 99 -8.30 -4.92 -1.19
CA ALA A 99 -7.53 -3.70 -1.34
C ALA A 99 -6.07 -3.89 -0.92
N ILE A 100 -5.22 -2.98 -1.37
CA ILE A 100 -3.83 -2.85 -0.96
C ILE A 100 -3.43 -1.38 -0.99
N TYR A 101 -2.68 -0.95 0.01
CA TYR A 101 -2.07 0.36 0.15
C TYR A 101 -0.56 0.17 0.37
N ILE A 102 0.24 1.03 -0.24
CA ILE A 102 1.69 1.09 -0.01
C ILE A 102 1.98 2.43 0.64
N ASN A 103 2.53 2.41 1.85
CA ASN A 103 3.04 3.59 2.53
C ASN A 103 4.56 3.67 2.40
N SER A 104 5.08 4.86 2.10
CA SER A 104 6.52 5.10 1.91
C SER A 104 6.97 6.40 2.58
N ALA A 105 8.28 6.54 2.80
CA ALA A 105 8.91 7.76 3.27
C ALA A 105 9.41 8.57 2.07
N LEU A 106 8.71 9.67 1.77
CA LEU A 106 8.84 10.42 0.53
C LEU A 106 9.39 11.83 0.76
N PHE A 107 10.13 12.38 -0.20
CA PHE A 107 10.76 13.71 -0.10
C PHE A 107 11.00 14.33 -1.49
N ASP A 108 11.65 15.49 -1.55
CA ASP A 108 11.73 16.33 -2.76
C ASP A 108 12.65 15.79 -3.87
N ILE A 109 13.42 14.75 -3.58
CA ILE A 109 14.21 14.00 -4.58
C ILE A 109 13.88 12.50 -4.60
N SER A 110 12.74 12.06 -4.06
CA SER A 110 12.29 10.66 -4.23
C SER A 110 12.25 10.24 -5.71
N PRO A 111 12.46 8.94 -6.01
CA PRO A 111 12.42 8.46 -7.38
C PRO A 111 10.98 8.31 -7.89
N MET A 112 10.88 8.01 -9.18
CA MET A 112 9.73 7.29 -9.70
C MET A 112 9.82 5.82 -9.30
N TYR A 113 8.68 5.26 -8.93
CA TYR A 113 8.52 3.85 -8.63
C TYR A 113 7.69 3.18 -9.71
N THR A 114 7.91 1.88 -9.91
CA THR A 114 6.98 1.00 -10.62
C THR A 114 6.35 0.06 -9.60
N VAL A 115 5.02 0.05 -9.54
CA VAL A 115 4.22 -0.89 -8.77
C VAL A 115 3.64 -1.92 -9.73
N THR A 116 4.03 -3.18 -9.57
CA THR A 116 3.48 -4.30 -10.33
C THR A 116 2.51 -5.07 -9.45
N LEU A 117 1.22 -5.04 -9.79
CA LEU A 117 0.18 -5.80 -9.10
C LEU A 117 -0.40 -6.83 -10.06
N ASP A 118 -0.26 -8.12 -9.72
CA ASP A 118 -0.71 -9.26 -10.54
C ASP A 118 -0.21 -9.19 -12.00
N GLY A 119 1.03 -8.72 -12.17
CA GLY A 119 1.68 -8.55 -13.48
C GLY A 119 1.33 -7.25 -14.20
N GLN A 120 0.43 -6.41 -13.66
CA GLN A 120 0.11 -5.10 -14.22
C GLN A 120 0.98 -4.02 -13.58
N ALA A 121 1.80 -3.35 -14.39
CA ALA A 121 2.68 -2.28 -13.93
C ALA A 121 1.99 -0.91 -13.94
N THR A 122 2.16 -0.16 -12.86
CA THR A 122 1.74 1.24 -12.72
C THR A 122 2.91 2.05 -12.20
N ASP A 123 3.27 3.12 -12.89
CA ASP A 123 4.30 4.02 -12.42
C ASP A 123 3.71 5.08 -11.48
N VAL A 124 4.44 5.37 -10.41
CA VAL A 124 4.01 6.29 -9.36
C VAL A 124 5.16 7.24 -9.03
N ASP A 125 4.85 8.53 -8.96
CA ASP A 125 5.83 9.54 -8.57
C ASP A 125 5.93 9.66 -7.04
N GLY A 126 7.13 9.39 -6.52
CA GLY A 126 7.44 9.52 -5.10
C GLY A 126 7.69 10.95 -4.65
N VAL A 127 7.90 11.91 -5.55
CA VAL A 127 8.30 13.26 -5.14
C VAL A 127 7.23 13.93 -4.27
N ARG A 128 7.65 14.51 -3.15
CA ARG A 128 6.83 15.39 -2.30
C ARG A 128 7.56 16.71 -2.08
N PRO A 129 6.89 17.87 -2.06
CA PRO A 129 7.54 19.17 -1.95
C PRO A 129 8.03 19.45 -0.52
N SER A 130 8.97 18.62 -0.03
CA SER A 130 9.50 18.66 1.32
C SER A 130 10.94 18.17 1.35
N ARG A 131 11.81 18.92 2.04
CA ARG A 131 13.21 18.54 2.28
C ARG A 131 13.39 17.54 3.41
N THR A 132 12.32 17.26 4.15
CA THR A 132 12.27 16.19 5.16
C THR A 132 11.36 15.09 4.67
N PHE A 133 11.62 13.84 5.08
CA PHE A 133 10.73 12.73 4.76
C PHE A 133 9.30 12.99 5.26
N ILE A 134 8.34 12.66 4.40
CA ILE A 134 6.91 12.64 4.66
C ILE A 134 6.46 11.19 4.48
N CYS A 135 5.82 10.62 5.49
CA CYS A 135 5.15 9.33 5.36
C CYS A 135 3.78 9.57 4.74
N ALA A 136 3.57 9.00 3.56
CA ALA A 136 2.34 9.15 2.84
C ALA A 136 2.04 7.89 2.03
N PRO A 137 0.77 7.65 1.68
CA PRO A 137 0.41 6.68 0.67
C PRO A 137 1.16 6.99 -0.63
N LEU A 138 1.87 6.00 -1.12
CA LEU A 138 2.47 6.02 -2.45
C LEU A 138 1.47 5.48 -3.46
N PHE A 139 0.89 4.32 -3.19
CA PHE A 139 0.00 3.62 -4.09
C PHE A 139 -1.20 3.03 -3.34
N SER A 140 -2.33 2.90 -4.03
CA SER A 140 -3.48 2.15 -3.53
C SER A 140 -4.24 1.51 -4.67
N LYS A 141 -4.76 0.30 -4.43
CA LYS A 141 -5.71 -0.37 -5.33
C LYS A 141 -6.82 -1.01 -4.51
N THR A 142 -8.06 -0.81 -4.94
CA THR A 142 -9.25 -1.43 -4.35
C THR A 142 -10.02 -2.22 -5.39
N GLY A 143 -11.03 -2.98 -4.96
CA GLY A 143 -11.88 -3.79 -5.83
C GLY A 143 -11.17 -5.05 -6.35
N LEU A 144 -10.18 -5.54 -5.61
CA LEU A 144 -9.52 -6.82 -5.87
C LEU A 144 -10.40 -7.98 -5.41
N ASP A 145 -10.18 -9.17 -5.98
CA ASP A 145 -10.94 -10.37 -5.61
C ASP A 145 -10.37 -10.96 -4.31
N PRO A 146 -11.07 -10.86 -3.16
CA PRO A 146 -10.54 -11.31 -1.88
C PRO A 146 -10.32 -12.83 -1.80
N ALA A 147 -10.85 -13.61 -2.74
CA ALA A 147 -10.65 -15.07 -2.78
C ALA A 147 -9.31 -15.47 -3.41
N VAL A 148 -8.71 -14.59 -4.21
CA VAL A 148 -7.49 -14.84 -4.98
C VAL A 148 -6.26 -14.33 -4.22
N GLU A 149 -5.13 -15.02 -4.35
CA GLU A 149 -3.84 -14.50 -3.87
C GLU A 149 -3.29 -13.49 -4.90
N HIS A 150 -3.11 -12.26 -4.45
CA HIS A 150 -2.51 -11.18 -5.19
C HIS A 150 -1.02 -11.11 -4.92
N THR A 151 -0.24 -10.70 -5.92
CA THR A 151 1.20 -10.43 -5.78
C THR A 151 1.47 -8.99 -6.13
N ILE A 152 2.09 -8.26 -5.21
CA ILE A 152 2.51 -6.87 -5.41
C ILE A 152 4.03 -6.77 -5.33
N GLN A 153 4.62 -5.96 -6.20
CA GLN A 153 6.03 -5.57 -6.17
C GLN A 153 6.15 -4.06 -6.32
N LEU A 154 6.93 -3.43 -5.45
CA LEU A 154 7.37 -2.05 -5.55
C LEU A 154 8.85 -2.06 -5.97
N SER A 155 9.22 -1.38 -7.05
CA SER A 155 10.61 -1.22 -7.48
C SER A 155 10.93 0.21 -7.87
N VAL A 156 12.21 0.57 -7.84
CA VAL A 156 12.65 1.88 -8.34
C VAL A 156 12.70 1.87 -9.86
N LYS A 157 12.01 2.82 -10.50
CA LYS A 157 12.04 3.01 -11.96
C LYS A 157 13.22 3.87 -12.41
N GLY A 158 13.52 4.91 -11.63
CA GLY A 158 14.52 5.91 -11.99
C GLY A 158 14.19 7.30 -11.44
N PRO A 159 14.88 8.34 -11.91
CA PRO A 159 14.65 9.69 -11.42
C PRO A 159 13.26 10.19 -11.81
N SER A 160 12.60 10.91 -10.90
CA SER A 160 11.31 11.55 -11.19
C SER A 160 11.49 12.79 -12.06
N PRO A 161 10.63 13.04 -13.07
CA PRO A 161 10.65 14.28 -13.83
C PRO A 161 10.25 15.51 -13.00
N ASN A 162 9.62 15.31 -11.83
CA ASN A 162 9.14 16.39 -10.97
C ASN A 162 10.10 16.69 -9.80
N ARG A 163 11.24 16.00 -9.71
CA ARG A 163 12.18 16.20 -8.61
C ARG A 163 12.89 17.55 -8.68
N ASN A 164 13.37 18.01 -7.54
CA ASN A 164 14.17 19.23 -7.47
C ASN A 164 15.59 19.03 -8.03
N THR A 165 15.79 19.40 -9.29
CA THR A 165 17.09 19.31 -9.99
C THR A 165 18.15 20.28 -9.47
N THR A 166 17.79 21.23 -8.60
CA THR A 166 18.80 22.05 -7.90
C THR A 166 19.48 21.25 -6.79
N THR A 167 18.77 20.29 -6.19
CA THR A 167 19.26 19.46 -5.08
C THR A 167 19.99 18.21 -5.59
N ASP A 168 19.47 17.56 -6.64
CA ASP A 168 20.09 16.40 -7.30
C ASP A 168 20.11 16.60 -8.83
N PRO A 169 21.07 17.40 -9.35
CA PRO A 169 21.10 17.79 -10.77
C PRO A 169 21.36 16.63 -11.72
N ASN A 170 21.96 15.54 -11.23
CA ASN A 170 22.31 14.38 -12.04
C ASN A 170 21.28 13.25 -11.96
N GLY A 171 20.21 13.41 -11.16
CA GLY A 171 19.23 12.34 -10.93
C GLY A 171 19.86 11.10 -10.27
N SER A 172 20.94 11.31 -9.51
CA SER A 172 21.78 10.24 -8.97
C SER A 172 21.20 9.60 -7.71
N ASP A 173 20.34 10.32 -6.99
CA ASP A 173 19.68 9.77 -5.81
C ASP A 173 18.44 8.98 -6.21
N LEU A 174 18.52 7.67 -6.08
CA LEU A 174 17.45 6.72 -6.40
C LEU A 174 17.03 5.93 -5.15
N GLY A 175 16.94 6.62 -4.02
CA GLY A 175 16.54 6.02 -2.75
C GLY A 175 15.18 5.28 -2.82
N PHE A 176 15.19 3.99 -2.46
CA PHE A 176 14.00 3.20 -2.20
C PHE A 176 13.54 3.41 -0.76
N SER A 177 12.22 3.46 -0.54
CA SER A 177 11.64 3.40 0.80
C SER A 177 10.32 2.62 0.82
N LEU A 178 10.12 1.82 1.86
CA LEU A 178 8.86 1.15 2.19
C LEU A 178 8.64 1.24 3.70
N ILE A 179 7.43 1.65 4.11
CA ILE A 179 7.01 1.66 5.52
C ILE A 179 6.17 0.42 5.81
N ASP A 180 5.10 0.22 5.04
CA ASP A 180 4.19 -0.91 5.21
C ASP A 180 3.36 -1.18 3.94
N PHE A 181 2.84 -2.40 3.89
CA PHE A 181 1.71 -2.79 3.06
C PHE A 181 0.46 -2.90 3.95
N MET A 182 -0.68 -2.35 3.52
CA MET A 182 -1.94 -2.40 4.29
C MET A 182 -3.12 -2.83 3.43
#